data_AF-A0A8S3VLN2-F1
#
_entry.id   AF-A0A8S3VLN2-F1
#
_cell.length_a   1.000
_cell.length_b   1.000
_cell.length_c   1.000
_cell.angle_alpha   90.00
_cell.angle_beta   90.00
_cell.angle_gamma   90.00
#
_symmetry.space_group_name_H-M   'P 1'
#
loop_
_entity.id
_entity.type
_entity.pdbx_description
1 polymer ?
#
loop_
_entity_poly.entity_id
_entity_poly.type
_entity_poly.pdbx_seq_one_letter_code
_entity_poly.pdbx_strand_id
1 'polypeptide(L)'
;MKLLPNHIGNQTFQLGIELGLSVVEMQTIERNHGTYLKRQTEHVLEKWRKNKEATYEVLLKTLYRLELSSVFEKLTYEVGFKEQLEDKIRDNENSIIQQIQTNKILDHMMTHLVISADDRLQIDHHPRPDDKNKELIKIILERVESSFTVFLGALQTSGYKELAKQLKCDDLSQIATLTTAENKGMYMVHTLLPQINNKVSDMILNNYKVIHPVGVCSHSL
;
A
#
# COMPACT_ATOMS: atom_id res chain seq x y z
N MET A 1 21.02 0.35 -30.21
CA MET A 1 20.06 0.03 -29.14
C MET A 1 20.47 -1.33 -28.56
N LYS A 2 21.11 -1.36 -27.38
CA LYS A 2 21.60 -2.61 -26.78
C LYS A 2 20.43 -3.32 -26.10
N LEU A 3 20.09 -4.52 -26.57
CA LEU A 3 19.10 -5.38 -25.94
C LEU A 3 19.54 -5.69 -24.50
N LEU A 4 18.68 -5.40 -23.52
CA LEU A 4 18.91 -5.74 -22.13
C LEU A 4 18.82 -7.28 -21.97
N PRO A 5 19.73 -7.92 -21.21
CA PRO A 5 19.69 -9.35 -20.96
C PRO A 5 18.41 -9.78 -20.21
N ASN A 6 17.84 -10.92 -20.61
CA ASN A 6 16.55 -11.47 -20.14
C ASN A 6 16.56 -12.10 -18.73
N HIS A 7 17.46 -11.71 -17.82
CA HIS A 7 17.69 -12.47 -16.57
C HIS A 7 17.57 -11.69 -15.26
N ILE A 8 17.01 -10.49 -15.31
CA ILE A 8 16.44 -9.83 -14.14
C ILE A 8 14.94 -9.78 -14.34
N GLY A 9 14.17 -9.98 -13.27
CA GLY A 9 12.76 -9.66 -13.31
C GLY A 9 12.67 -8.18 -13.67
N ASN A 10 12.32 -7.85 -14.92
CA ASN A 10 12.56 -6.56 -15.58
C ASN A 10 12.25 -5.34 -14.68
N GLN A 11 11.22 -5.50 -13.84
CA GLN A 11 10.82 -4.54 -12.81
C GLN A 11 11.88 -4.23 -11.74
N THR A 12 12.63 -5.20 -11.21
CA THR A 12 13.70 -4.94 -10.22
C THR A 12 14.88 -4.18 -10.86
N PHE A 13 15.21 -4.49 -12.12
CA PHE A 13 16.24 -3.74 -12.84
C PHE A 13 15.81 -2.30 -13.08
N GLN A 14 14.60 -2.13 -13.61
CA GLN A 14 14.02 -0.82 -13.89
C GLN A 14 13.84 0.01 -12.61
N LEU A 15 13.41 -0.62 -11.50
CA LEU A 15 13.34 -0.01 -10.18
C LEU A 15 14.70 0.56 -9.77
N GLY A 16 15.78 -0.22 -9.88
CA GLY A 16 17.11 0.27 -9.54
C GLY A 16 17.55 1.47 -10.38
N ILE A 17 17.31 1.45 -11.69
CA ILE A 17 17.64 2.57 -12.58
C ILE A 17 16.84 3.83 -12.21
N GLU A 18 15.52 3.70 -11.97
CA GLU A 18 14.67 4.84 -11.60
C GLU A 18 14.97 5.38 -10.20
N LEU A 19 15.49 4.54 -9.31
CA LEU A 19 16.04 4.94 -8.02
C LEU A 19 17.48 5.49 -8.11
N GLY A 20 18.01 5.67 -9.31
CA GLY A 20 19.29 6.34 -9.55
C GLY A 20 20.52 5.45 -9.41
N LEU A 21 20.37 4.11 -9.38
CA LEU A 21 21.52 3.21 -9.48
C LEU A 21 22.01 3.17 -10.92
N SER A 22 23.32 3.05 -11.10
CA SER A 22 23.91 2.87 -12.42
C SER A 22 23.69 1.47 -12.97
N VAL A 23 23.73 1.32 -14.30
CA VAL A 23 23.67 0.01 -14.97
C VAL A 23 24.75 -0.95 -14.44
N VAL A 24 25.95 -0.44 -14.15
CA VAL A 24 27.07 -1.24 -13.62
C VAL A 24 26.76 -1.76 -12.22
N GLU A 25 26.17 -0.93 -11.37
CA GLU A 25 25.73 -1.36 -10.04
C GLU A 25 24.64 -2.42 -10.14
N MET A 26 23.67 -2.24 -11.04
CA MET A 26 22.61 -3.22 -11.25
C MET A 26 23.13 -4.57 -11.74
N GLN A 27 24.04 -4.57 -12.71
CA GLN A 27 24.70 -5.80 -13.17
C GLN A 27 25.55 -6.46 -12.08
N THR A 28 26.08 -5.68 -11.14
CA THR A 28 26.83 -6.19 -9.99
C THR A 28 25.89 -6.83 -8.98
N ILE A 29 24.74 -6.21 -8.70
CA ILE A 29 23.69 -6.79 -7.84
C ILE A 29 23.18 -8.10 -8.44
N GLU A 30 22.90 -8.14 -9.74
CA GLU A 30 22.49 -9.36 -10.45
C GLU A 30 23.53 -10.47 -10.31
N ARG A 31 24.81 -10.17 -10.59
CA ARG A 31 25.90 -11.16 -10.44
C ARG A 31 26.04 -11.68 -9.01
N ASN A 32 25.88 -10.82 -8.01
CA ASN A 32 26.05 -11.18 -6.60
C ASN A 32 24.88 -12.02 -6.06
N HIS A 33 23.67 -11.84 -6.58
CA HIS A 33 22.45 -12.49 -6.08
C HIS A 33 21.82 -13.44 -7.09
N GLY A 34 22.46 -13.75 -8.21
CA GLY A 34 22.00 -14.74 -9.18
C GLY A 34 20.55 -14.50 -9.61
N THR A 35 19.67 -15.49 -9.46
CA THR A 35 18.22 -15.38 -9.75
C THR A 35 17.35 -15.04 -8.53
N TYR A 36 17.96 -14.71 -7.38
CA TYR A 36 17.24 -14.41 -6.13
C TYR A 36 16.64 -12.99 -6.14
N LEU A 37 15.53 -12.81 -6.85
CA LEU A 37 14.85 -11.52 -7.05
C LEU A 37 14.55 -10.77 -5.74
N LYS A 38 14.24 -11.48 -4.65
CA LYS A 38 14.06 -10.88 -3.32
C LYS A 38 15.30 -10.11 -2.90
N ARG A 39 16.44 -10.80 -2.87
CA ARG A 39 17.72 -10.26 -2.41
C ARG A 39 18.24 -9.18 -3.34
N GLN A 40 18.00 -9.31 -4.64
CA GLN A 40 18.30 -8.24 -5.60
C GLN A 40 17.50 -6.97 -5.25
N THR A 41 16.19 -7.10 -5.01
CA THR A 41 15.32 -5.97 -4.68
C THR A 41 15.69 -5.33 -3.35
N GLU A 42 15.97 -6.13 -2.32
CA GLU A 42 16.47 -5.64 -1.01
C GLU A 42 17.78 -4.86 -1.18
N HIS A 43 18.72 -5.37 -1.99
CA HIS A 43 20.00 -4.72 -2.24
C HIS A 43 19.84 -3.40 -3.01
N VAL A 44 18.94 -3.36 -4.00
CA VAL A 44 18.59 -2.14 -4.74
C VAL A 44 18.08 -1.07 -3.77
N LEU A 45 17.12 -1.42 -2.91
CA LEU A 45 16.55 -0.49 -1.94
C LEU A 45 17.60 -0.04 -0.90
N GLU A 46 18.49 -0.94 -0.47
CA GLU A 46 19.58 -0.59 0.46
C GLU A 46 20.57 0.40 -0.16
N LYS A 47 20.93 0.19 -1.44
CA LYS A 47 21.80 1.08 -2.21
C LYS A 47 21.15 2.44 -2.43
N TRP A 48 19.90 2.45 -2.88
CA TRP A 48 19.12 3.67 -3.03
C TRP A 48 19.08 4.47 -1.71
N ARG A 49 18.81 3.82 -0.57
CA ARG A 49 18.78 4.49 0.75
C ARG A 49 20.08 5.23 1.10
N LYS A 50 21.23 4.75 0.61
CA LYS A 50 22.55 5.38 0.86
C LYS A 50 22.82 6.55 -0.10
N ASN A 51 21.97 6.75 -1.11
CA ASN A 51 22.06 7.87 -2.03
C ASN A 51 21.60 9.17 -1.33
N LYS A 52 22.34 10.26 -1.53
CA LYS A 52 22.03 11.57 -0.95
C LYS A 52 20.73 12.18 -1.52
N GLU A 53 20.34 11.75 -2.71
CA GLU A 53 19.12 12.18 -3.40
C GLU A 53 17.91 11.27 -3.09
N ALA A 54 18.08 10.28 -2.21
CA ALA A 54 17.03 9.34 -1.86
C ALA A 54 15.91 10.02 -1.07
N THR A 55 14.75 10.17 -1.70
CA THR A 55 13.54 10.69 -1.05
C THR A 55 12.38 9.73 -1.23
N TYR A 56 11.52 9.63 -0.22
CA TYR A 56 10.34 8.75 -0.28
C TYR A 56 9.46 9.07 -1.50
N GLU A 57 9.37 10.34 -1.91
CA GLU A 57 8.71 10.79 -3.12
C GLU A 57 9.25 10.10 -4.39
N VAL A 58 10.58 10.00 -4.54
CA VAL A 58 11.20 9.33 -5.69
C VAL A 58 10.85 7.84 -5.70
N LEU A 59 10.86 7.17 -4.54
CA LEU A 59 10.45 5.77 -4.43
C LEU A 59 8.97 5.59 -4.82
N LEU A 60 8.09 6.42 -4.26
CA LEU A 60 6.65 6.38 -4.54
C LEU A 60 6.34 6.62 -6.03
N LYS A 61 6.95 7.63 -6.65
CA LYS A 61 6.81 7.92 -8.08
C LYS A 61 7.29 6.76 -8.94
N THR A 62 8.41 6.15 -8.56
CA THR A 62 8.98 4.99 -9.26
C THR A 62 8.04 3.78 -9.18
N LEU A 63 7.58 3.43 -7.97
CA LEU A 63 6.65 2.31 -7.80
C LEU A 63 5.34 2.51 -8.57
N TYR A 64 4.83 3.75 -8.63
CA TYR A 64 3.66 4.07 -9.45
C TYR A 64 3.93 3.86 -10.94
N ARG A 65 5.06 4.34 -11.47
CA ARG A 65 5.45 4.19 -12.89
C ARG A 65 5.65 2.74 -13.30
N LEU A 66 6.12 1.89 -12.38
CA LEU A 66 6.32 0.46 -12.62
C LEU A 66 5.04 -0.37 -12.45
N GLU A 67 3.90 0.29 -12.29
CA GLU A 67 2.60 -0.35 -12.05
C GLU A 67 2.63 -1.29 -10.83
N LEU A 68 3.51 -0.99 -9.86
CA LEU A 68 3.57 -1.66 -8.56
C LEU A 68 2.59 -0.99 -7.58
N SER A 69 1.43 -0.56 -8.07
CA SER A 69 0.39 0.14 -7.32
C SER A 69 -0.15 -0.69 -6.14
N SER A 70 -0.17 -2.01 -6.26
CA SER A 70 -0.52 -2.90 -5.14
C SER A 70 0.54 -2.92 -4.02
N VAL A 71 1.79 -2.55 -4.33
CA VAL A 71 2.88 -2.33 -3.37
C VAL A 71 2.75 -0.95 -2.73
N PHE A 72 2.35 0.04 -3.53
CA PHE A 72 2.05 1.39 -3.08
C PHE A 72 0.97 1.41 -2.01
N GLU A 73 -0.15 0.70 -2.24
CA GLU A 73 -1.26 0.58 -1.29
C GLU A 73 -0.92 -0.14 0.02
N LYS A 74 0.22 -0.80 0.16
CA LYS A 74 0.65 -1.34 1.47
C LYS A 74 1.78 -0.53 2.09
N LEU A 75 2.64 0.03 1.25
CA LEU A 75 3.70 0.94 1.68
C LEU A 75 3.14 2.20 2.31
N THR A 76 2.22 2.89 1.64
CA THR A 76 1.61 4.09 2.20
C THR A 76 0.98 3.76 3.56
N TYR A 77 0.28 2.65 3.73
CA TYR A 77 -0.36 2.33 5.00
C TYR A 77 0.62 2.01 6.14
N GLU A 78 1.80 1.45 5.86
CA GLU A 78 2.78 1.07 6.89
C GLU A 78 3.73 2.19 7.33
N VAL A 79 3.95 3.26 6.53
CA VAL A 79 4.91 4.35 6.88
C VAL A 79 4.26 5.49 7.69
N GLY A 80 3.25 5.20 8.50
CA GLY A 80 2.62 6.19 9.38
C GLY A 80 1.43 6.95 8.78
N PHE A 81 0.80 6.43 7.72
CA PHE A 81 -0.45 6.98 7.21
C PHE A 81 -1.66 6.60 8.06
N LYS A 82 -1.50 5.61 8.92
CA LYS A 82 -2.53 5.22 9.89
C LYS A 82 -3.12 6.43 10.61
N GLU A 83 -2.27 7.27 11.21
CA GLU A 83 -2.70 8.47 11.95
C GLU A 83 -3.47 9.44 11.03
N GLN A 84 -2.97 9.68 9.81
CA GLN A 84 -3.65 10.57 8.86
C GLN A 84 -4.99 10.02 8.37
N LEU A 85 -5.12 8.70 8.23
CA LEU A 85 -6.36 8.03 7.86
C LEU A 85 -7.37 8.05 9.01
N GLU A 86 -6.90 7.81 10.23
CA GLU A 86 -7.70 7.95 11.44
C GLU A 86 -8.19 9.39 11.60
N ASP A 87 -7.31 10.38 11.48
CA ASP A 87 -7.64 11.80 11.49
C ASP A 87 -8.67 12.13 10.41
N LYS A 88 -8.48 11.60 9.18
CA LYS A 88 -9.44 11.83 8.10
C LYS A 88 -10.82 11.26 8.41
N ILE A 89 -10.90 10.08 9.02
CA ILE A 89 -12.17 9.48 9.44
C ILE A 89 -12.78 10.33 10.56
N ARG A 90 -11.99 10.75 11.56
CA ARG A 90 -12.45 11.57 12.69
C ARG A 90 -12.95 12.94 12.26
N ASP A 91 -12.20 13.63 11.40
CA ASP A 91 -12.55 14.95 10.85
C ASP A 91 -13.89 14.92 10.09
N ASN A 92 -14.24 13.76 9.53
CA ASN A 92 -15.45 13.58 8.73
C ASN A 92 -16.50 12.71 9.46
N GLU A 93 -16.28 12.37 10.73
CA GLU A 93 -17.08 11.39 11.46
C GLU A 93 -18.56 11.75 11.48
N ASN A 94 -18.89 13.01 11.81
CA ASN A 94 -20.28 13.49 11.80
C ASN A 94 -20.93 13.37 10.42
N SER A 95 -20.17 13.68 9.36
CA SER A 95 -20.64 13.59 7.98
C SER A 95 -20.93 12.14 7.59
N ILE A 96 -20.04 11.21 7.98
CA ILE A 96 -20.22 9.78 7.75
C ILE A 96 -21.47 9.30 8.51
N ILE A 97 -21.58 9.58 9.81
CA ILE A 97 -22.70 9.14 10.66
C ILE A 97 -24.05 9.57 10.09
N GLN A 98 -24.15 10.79 9.57
CA GLN A 98 -25.42 11.34 9.07
C GLN A 98 -25.80 10.85 7.67
N GLN A 99 -24.82 10.53 6.82
CA GLN A 99 -25.07 10.27 5.40
C GLN A 99 -25.20 8.78 5.07
N ILE A 100 -24.51 7.91 5.80
CA ILE A 100 -24.45 6.50 5.42
C ILE A 100 -25.60 5.68 6.00
N GLN A 101 -25.97 4.61 5.30
CA GLN A 101 -26.85 3.57 5.83
C GLN A 101 -26.00 2.32 6.02
N THR A 102 -25.79 1.91 7.28
CA THR A 102 -24.88 0.83 7.66
C THR A 102 -25.16 -0.46 6.89
N ASN A 103 -26.44 -0.82 6.74
CA ASN A 103 -26.88 -2.01 6.03
C ASN A 103 -26.48 -2.05 4.54
N LYS A 104 -26.33 -0.91 3.86
CA LYS A 104 -25.89 -0.86 2.47
C LYS A 104 -24.40 -1.14 2.30
N ILE A 105 -23.62 -0.86 3.34
CA ILE A 105 -22.16 -0.92 3.32
C ILE A 105 -21.67 -2.26 3.90
N LEU A 106 -22.34 -2.75 4.94
CA LEU A 106 -21.91 -3.93 5.70
C LEU A 106 -21.72 -5.18 4.85
N ASP A 107 -22.66 -5.49 3.96
CA ASP A 107 -22.57 -6.70 3.13
C ASP A 107 -21.31 -6.68 2.24
N HIS A 108 -20.95 -5.50 1.72
CA HIS A 108 -19.73 -5.33 0.94
C HIS A 108 -18.48 -5.52 1.80
N MET A 109 -18.46 -4.93 3.00
CA MET A 109 -17.31 -5.04 3.91
C MET A 109 -17.13 -6.46 4.48
N MET A 110 -18.23 -7.18 4.70
CA MET A 110 -18.21 -8.59 5.08
C MET A 110 -17.72 -9.49 3.95
N THR A 111 -18.13 -9.22 2.71
CA THR A 111 -17.67 -9.99 1.53
C THR A 111 -16.15 -9.91 1.37
N HIS A 112 -15.56 -8.79 1.75
CA HIS A 112 -14.10 -8.57 1.73
C HIS A 112 -13.43 -8.91 3.07
N LEU A 113 -14.14 -9.57 3.99
CA LEU A 113 -13.63 -10.10 5.26
C LEU A 113 -13.03 -9.04 6.20
N VAL A 114 -13.43 -7.78 6.06
CA VAL A 114 -12.99 -6.68 6.94
C VAL A 114 -13.86 -6.59 8.19
N ILE A 115 -15.13 -6.94 8.05
CA ILE A 115 -16.12 -7.00 9.13
C ILE A 115 -16.52 -8.47 9.30
N SER A 116 -16.46 -8.96 10.53
CA SER A 116 -16.86 -10.32 10.89
C SER A 116 -18.36 -10.40 11.17
N ALA A 117 -18.87 -11.64 11.33
CA ALA A 117 -20.25 -11.84 11.78
C ALA A 117 -20.50 -11.27 13.18
N ASP A 118 -19.51 -11.36 14.08
CA ASP A 118 -19.60 -10.84 15.45
C ASP A 118 -19.66 -9.30 15.44
N ASP A 119 -18.85 -8.64 14.61
CA ASP A 119 -18.90 -7.19 14.42
C ASP A 119 -20.27 -6.74 13.92
N ARG A 120 -20.87 -7.49 12.97
CA ARG A 120 -22.23 -7.20 12.50
C ARG A 120 -23.26 -7.33 13.61
N LEU A 121 -23.16 -8.36 14.45
CA LEU A 121 -24.05 -8.52 15.59
C LEU A 121 -23.92 -7.36 16.59
N GLN A 122 -22.70 -6.89 16.85
CA GLN A 122 -22.46 -5.73 17.71
C GLN A 122 -23.10 -4.47 17.13
N ILE A 123 -22.90 -4.21 15.83
CA ILE A 123 -23.52 -3.08 15.13
C ILE A 123 -25.05 -3.19 15.17
N ASP A 124 -25.60 -4.36 14.87
CA ASP A 124 -27.05 -4.58 14.82
C ASP A 124 -27.73 -4.53 16.19
N HIS A 125 -26.97 -4.66 17.28
CA HIS A 125 -27.46 -4.48 18.65
C HIS A 125 -27.92 -3.04 18.93
N HIS A 126 -27.43 -2.05 18.18
CA HIS A 126 -27.83 -0.66 18.34
C HIS A 126 -29.16 -0.36 17.62
N PRO A 127 -30.17 0.23 18.30
CA PRO A 127 -31.50 0.45 17.70
C PRO A 127 -31.56 1.64 16.75
N ARG A 128 -30.70 2.65 16.93
CA ARG A 128 -30.71 3.89 16.13
C ARG A 128 -29.69 3.81 15.00
N PRO A 129 -30.03 4.28 13.77
CA PRO A 129 -29.10 4.29 12.65
C PRO A 129 -27.78 4.99 12.96
N ASP A 130 -27.83 6.14 13.63
CA ASP A 130 -26.64 6.91 13.98
C ASP A 130 -25.70 6.13 14.92
N ASP A 131 -26.27 5.37 15.86
CA ASP A 131 -25.50 4.55 16.79
C ASP A 131 -24.88 3.34 16.09
N LYS A 132 -25.59 2.74 15.11
CA LYS A 132 -25.01 1.72 14.22
C LYS A 132 -23.83 2.27 13.42
N ASN A 133 -23.97 3.47 12.87
CA ASN A 133 -22.92 4.12 12.09
C ASN A 133 -21.70 4.46 12.96
N LYS A 134 -21.90 4.91 14.20
CA LYS A 134 -20.81 5.12 15.17
C LYS A 134 -20.05 3.85 15.48
N GLU A 135 -20.76 2.75 15.74
CA GLU A 135 -20.10 1.47 16.04
C GLU A 135 -19.33 0.95 14.82
N LEU A 136 -19.88 1.09 13.60
CA LEU A 136 -19.15 0.79 12.37
C LEU A 136 -17.86 1.62 12.24
N ILE A 137 -17.91 2.94 12.46
CA ILE A 137 -16.73 3.81 12.41
C ILE A 137 -15.69 3.40 13.44
N LYS A 138 -16.11 3.08 14.67
CA LYS A 138 -15.22 2.60 15.72
C LYS A 138 -14.47 1.33 15.30
N ILE A 139 -15.18 0.34 14.77
CA ILE A 139 -14.58 -0.90 14.25
C ILE A 139 -13.61 -0.60 13.10
N ILE A 140 -13.96 0.33 12.22
CA ILE A 140 -13.08 0.77 11.13
C ILE A 140 -11.81 1.40 11.69
N LEU A 141 -11.90 2.31 12.67
CA LEU A 141 -10.75 2.97 13.30
C LEU A 141 -9.83 1.97 14.01
N GLU A 142 -10.39 0.98 14.70
CA GLU A 142 -9.61 -0.08 15.36
C GLU A 142 -8.78 -0.92 14.37
N ARG A 143 -9.23 -0.99 13.10
CA ARG A 143 -8.64 -1.85 12.05
C ARG A 143 -8.31 -1.09 10.78
N VAL A 144 -8.05 0.22 10.91
CA VAL A 144 -8.00 1.19 9.80
C VAL A 144 -7.10 0.75 8.65
N GLU A 145 -5.98 0.10 8.95
CA GLU A 145 -5.00 -0.41 7.99
C GLU A 145 -5.60 -1.43 7.01
N SER A 146 -6.52 -2.27 7.50
CA SER A 146 -7.14 -3.34 6.71
C SER A 146 -8.54 -2.98 6.20
N SER A 147 -9.16 -1.96 6.80
CA SER A 147 -10.58 -1.66 6.60
C SER A 147 -10.83 -0.46 5.70
N PHE A 148 -9.90 0.50 5.64
CA PHE A 148 -10.17 1.80 5.03
C PHE A 148 -10.37 1.75 3.51
N THR A 149 -9.53 1.02 2.77
CA THR A 149 -9.69 0.86 1.31
C THR A 149 -11.00 0.18 0.95
N VAL A 150 -11.34 -0.88 1.68
CA VAL A 150 -12.59 -1.62 1.52
C VAL A 150 -13.79 -0.74 1.89
N PHE A 151 -13.66 0.08 2.94
CA PHE A 151 -14.70 1.04 3.32
C PHE A 151 -14.93 2.08 2.22
N LEU A 152 -13.86 2.65 1.64
CA LEU A 152 -13.98 3.56 0.50
C LEU A 152 -14.64 2.88 -0.72
N GLY A 153 -14.26 1.65 -1.03
CA GLY A 153 -14.88 0.85 -2.09
C GLY A 153 -16.37 0.57 -1.84
N ALA A 154 -16.72 0.26 -0.59
CA ALA A 154 -18.09 0.04 -0.17
C ALA A 154 -18.93 1.32 -0.28
N LEU A 155 -18.38 2.49 0.10
CA LEU A 155 -19.03 3.78 -0.07
C LEU A 155 -19.32 4.08 -1.54
N GLN A 156 -18.34 3.89 -2.43
CA GLN A 156 -18.50 4.10 -3.87
C GLN A 156 -19.57 3.18 -4.46
N THR A 157 -19.53 1.90 -4.11
CA THR A 157 -20.48 0.88 -4.60
C THR A 157 -21.89 1.12 -4.09
N SER A 158 -22.03 1.66 -2.88
CA SER A 158 -23.31 1.97 -2.24
C SER A 158 -23.90 3.33 -2.67
N GLY A 159 -23.24 4.04 -3.58
CA GLY A 159 -23.70 5.34 -4.11
C GLY A 159 -23.21 6.57 -3.35
N TYR A 160 -22.41 6.42 -2.30
CA TYR A 160 -21.82 7.51 -1.51
C TYR A 160 -20.54 8.05 -2.14
N LYS A 161 -20.57 8.35 -3.44
CA LYS A 161 -19.38 8.72 -4.24
C LYS A 161 -18.69 9.99 -3.75
N GLU A 162 -19.47 11.02 -3.41
CA GLU A 162 -18.93 12.29 -2.92
C GLU A 162 -18.29 12.14 -1.53
N LEU A 163 -18.92 11.36 -0.64
CA LEU A 163 -18.33 11.06 0.67
C LEU A 163 -17.04 10.23 0.52
N ALA A 164 -17.03 9.24 -0.37
CA ALA A 164 -15.82 8.47 -0.68
C ALA A 164 -14.71 9.36 -1.26
N LYS A 165 -15.05 10.34 -2.10
CA LYS A 165 -14.10 11.31 -2.64
C LYS A 165 -13.58 12.25 -1.56
N GLN A 166 -14.43 12.74 -0.67
CA GLN A 166 -14.06 13.59 0.47
C GLN A 166 -13.11 12.87 1.43
N LEU A 167 -13.32 11.57 1.65
CA LEU A 167 -12.46 10.72 2.47
C LEU A 167 -11.21 10.25 1.75
N LYS A 168 -11.20 10.24 0.43
CA LYS A 168 -10.02 9.90 -0.36
C LYS A 168 -8.93 10.92 -0.04
N CYS A 169 -7.74 10.42 0.26
CA CYS A 169 -6.56 11.26 0.41
C CYS A 169 -6.15 11.68 -1.01
N ASP A 170 -6.70 12.79 -1.50
CA ASP A 170 -6.40 13.31 -2.85
C ASP A 170 -4.97 13.85 -2.96
N ASP A 171 -4.26 14.00 -1.84
CA ASP A 171 -3.01 14.72 -1.80
C ASP A 171 -1.82 13.83 -1.47
N LEU A 172 -1.53 12.91 -2.40
CA LEU A 172 -0.21 12.26 -2.43
C LEU A 172 0.93 13.28 -2.66
N SER A 173 0.62 14.47 -3.16
CA SER A 173 1.56 15.59 -3.32
C SER A 173 1.90 16.31 -2.01
N GLN A 174 0.99 16.38 -1.03
CA GLN A 174 1.30 16.94 0.30
C GLN A 174 2.23 16.05 1.15
N ILE A 175 2.34 14.76 0.81
CA ILE A 175 3.25 13.80 1.45
C ILE A 175 4.71 14.16 1.16
N ALA A 176 5.01 14.62 -0.06
CA ALA A 176 6.34 15.08 -0.43
C ALA A 176 6.75 16.29 0.43
N THR A 177 5.81 17.21 0.67
CA THR A 177 6.04 18.45 1.43
C THR A 177 6.19 18.22 2.94
N LEU A 178 5.44 17.27 3.53
CA LEU A 178 5.57 16.92 4.96
C LEU A 178 6.87 16.20 5.29
N THR A 179 7.47 15.46 4.34
CA THR A 179 8.81 14.88 4.53
C THR A 179 9.96 15.90 4.40
N THR A 180 9.72 17.06 3.79
CA THR A 180 10.71 18.16 3.70
C THR A 180 10.61 19.19 4.82
N ALA A 181 9.50 19.24 5.57
CA ALA A 181 9.33 20.17 6.68
C ALA A 181 9.86 19.57 8.00
N GLU A 182 11.12 19.87 8.29
CA GLU A 182 11.75 19.90 9.63
C GLU A 182 11.84 18.58 10.40
N ASN A 183 12.96 17.87 10.20
CA ASN A 183 13.73 17.07 11.17
C ASN A 183 13.06 15.94 11.98
N LYS A 184 11.75 15.67 11.83
CA LYS A 184 11.09 14.50 12.45
C LYS A 184 10.96 13.29 11.51
N GLY A 185 11.06 13.50 10.19
CA GLY A 185 11.03 12.42 9.19
C GLY A 185 12.26 11.51 9.18
N MET A 186 13.41 11.97 9.71
CA MET A 186 14.65 11.20 9.72
C MET A 186 14.59 9.99 10.66
N TYR A 187 13.77 10.07 11.73
CA TYR A 187 13.59 8.97 12.67
C TYR A 187 12.70 7.86 12.09
N MET A 188 11.60 8.18 11.39
CA MET A 188 10.75 7.15 10.75
C MET A 188 11.46 6.40 9.62
N VAL A 189 12.31 7.10 8.85
CA VAL A 189 13.11 6.48 7.79
C VAL A 189 14.14 5.49 8.34
N HIS A 190 14.66 5.68 9.56
CA HIS A 190 15.69 4.78 10.10
C HIS A 190 15.11 3.53 10.81
N THR A 191 13.92 3.62 11.43
CA THR A 191 13.29 2.50 12.15
C THR A 191 12.35 1.65 11.31
N LEU A 192 11.60 2.23 10.36
CA LEU A 192 10.59 1.49 9.59
C LEU A 192 11.10 0.95 8.25
N LEU A 193 12.14 1.55 7.64
CA LEU A 193 12.67 1.08 6.35
C LEU A 193 13.15 -0.38 6.32
N PRO A 194 13.79 -0.93 7.36
CA PRO A 194 14.19 -2.34 7.34
C PRO A 194 12.98 -3.29 7.25
N GLN A 195 11.86 -2.93 7.87
CA GLN A 195 10.61 -3.72 7.84
C GLN A 195 9.93 -3.58 6.47
N ILE A 196 9.94 -2.35 5.94
CA ILE A 196 9.48 -2.02 4.59
C ILE A 196 10.29 -2.76 3.52
N ASN A 197 11.62 -2.86 3.64
CA ASN A 197 12.47 -3.55 2.65
C ASN A 197 12.14 -5.04 2.51
N ASN A 198 11.95 -5.73 3.64
CA ASN A 198 11.58 -7.15 3.63
C ASN A 198 10.20 -7.34 2.98
N LYS A 199 9.23 -6.48 3.32
CA LYS A 199 7.87 -6.55 2.77
C LYS A 199 7.76 -6.13 1.31
N VAL A 200 8.37 -5.02 0.90
CA VAL A 200 8.39 -4.57 -0.50
C VAL A 200 9.00 -5.63 -1.40
N SER A 201 10.08 -6.27 -0.93
CA SER A 201 10.71 -7.35 -1.66
C SER A 201 9.82 -8.59 -1.73
N ASP A 202 9.12 -8.95 -0.65
CA ASP A 202 8.11 -10.02 -0.66
C ASP A 202 6.91 -9.70 -1.56
N MET A 203 6.50 -8.45 -1.64
CA MET A 203 5.35 -8.00 -2.43
C MET A 203 5.65 -7.95 -3.93
N ILE A 204 6.83 -7.47 -4.32
CA ILE A 204 7.29 -7.47 -5.71
C ILE A 204 7.38 -8.91 -6.24
N LEU A 205 7.85 -9.87 -5.42
CA LEU A 205 7.88 -11.29 -5.77
C LEU A 205 6.48 -11.90 -5.94
N ASN A 206 5.53 -11.54 -5.08
CA ASN A 206 4.18 -12.08 -5.13
C ASN A 206 3.39 -11.57 -6.36
N ASN A 207 3.57 -10.31 -6.77
CA ASN A 207 3.02 -9.81 -8.03
C ASN A 207 3.60 -10.56 -9.26
N TYR A 208 4.88 -10.96 -9.20
CA TYR A 208 5.52 -11.72 -10.27
C TYR A 208 4.88 -13.10 -10.51
N LYS A 209 4.43 -13.77 -9.44
CA LYS A 209 3.75 -15.07 -9.53
C LYS A 209 2.34 -15.00 -10.15
N VAL A 210 1.68 -13.84 -10.07
CA VAL A 210 0.32 -13.64 -10.59
C VAL A 210 0.33 -13.35 -12.10
N ILE A 211 1.37 -12.67 -12.59
CA ILE A 211 1.49 -12.30 -14.02
C ILE A 211 2.10 -13.43 -14.86
N HIS A 212 2.92 -14.31 -14.24
CA HIS A 212 3.52 -15.46 -14.90
C HIS A 212 3.25 -16.75 -14.10
N PRO A 213 2.15 -17.48 -14.36
CA PRO A 213 1.96 -18.79 -13.76
C PRO A 213 3.08 -19.70 -14.24
N VAL A 214 3.88 -20.20 -13.31
CA VAL A 214 4.91 -21.20 -13.60
C VAL A 214 4.21 -22.44 -14.12
N GLY A 215 4.21 -22.61 -15.44
CA GLY A 215 3.74 -23.81 -16.10
C GLY A 215 4.60 -24.98 -15.64
N VAL A 216 4.07 -25.78 -14.73
CA VAL A 216 4.68 -27.06 -14.34
C VAL A 216 4.51 -27.99 -15.54
N CYS A 217 5.51 -28.01 -16.43
CA CYS A 217 5.64 -29.10 -17.40
C CYS A 217 6.13 -30.33 -16.65
N SER A 218 5.20 -31.17 -16.21
CA SER A 218 5.50 -32.56 -15.86
C SER A 218 5.87 -33.30 -17.14
N HIS A 219 7.17 -33.47 -17.37
CA HIS A 219 7.66 -34.53 -18.25
C HIS A 219 7.61 -35.84 -17.49
N SER A 220 6.59 -36.64 -17.78
CA SER A 220 6.59 -38.07 -17.56
C SER A 220 7.48 -38.71 -18.62
N LEU A 221 8.55 -39.37 -18.16
CA LEU A 221 9.19 -40.48 -18.87
C LEU A 221 8.80 -41.76 -18.12
#